data_AF-A0AB74BJV9-F1
#
_entry.id   AF-A0AB74BJV9-F1
#
_cell.length_a   1.000
_cell.length_b   1.000
_cell.length_c   1.000
_cell.angle_alpha   90.00
_cell.angle_beta   90.00
_cell.angle_gamma   90.00
#
_symmetry.space_group_name_H-M   'P 1'
#
loop_
_entity.id
_entity.type
_entity.pdbx_description
1 polymer ?
#
loop_
_entity_poly.entity_id
_entity_poly.type
_entity_poly.pdbx_seq_one_letter_code
_entity_poly.pdbx_strand_id
1 'polypeptide(L)' 'MVSIHVRPPEIDDWQMPGHWEGDLIKGKDNASAVGTLVGRTSGYLILVKMRDATATSAV' A
#
# COMPACT_ATOMS: atom_id res chain seq x y z
N MET A 1 17.36 -9.47 16.64
CA MET A 1 17.17 -8.80 15.33
C MET A 1 17.71 -9.73 14.25
N VAL A 2 16.91 -10.08 13.24
CA VAL A 2 17.31 -11.02 12.17
C VAL A 2 17.79 -10.20 10.97
N SER A 3 18.90 -10.64 10.37
CA SER A 3 19.45 -9.99 9.18
C SER A 3 18.49 -10.11 7.99
N ILE A 4 18.37 -9.05 7.20
CA ILE A 4 17.54 -9.03 5.98
C ILE A 4 17.98 -10.09 4.95
N HIS A 5 19.24 -10.51 5.01
CA HIS A 5 19.78 -11.58 4.16
C HIS A 5 19.23 -12.98 4.51
N VAL A 6 18.51 -13.12 5.63
CA VAL A 6 17.92 -14.38 6.11
C VAL A 6 16.42 -14.42 5.82
N ARG A 7 15.88 -13.44 5.07
CA ARG A 7 14.45 -13.44 4.75
C ARG A 7 14.08 -14.67 3.91
N PRO A 8 12.87 -15.23 4.09
CA PRO A 8 12.38 -16.31 3.27
C PRO A 8 12.45 -15.94 1.76
N PRO A 9 12.89 -16.86 0.90
CA PRO A 9 13.06 -16.59 -0.54
C PRO A 9 11.73 -16.27 -1.24
N GLU A 10 10.59 -16.72 -0.69
CA GLU A 10 9.24 -16.34 -1.13
C GLU A 10 8.98 -14.82 -1.11
N ILE A 11 9.76 -14.05 -0.32
CA ILE A 11 9.70 -12.59 -0.29
C ILE A 11 10.24 -11.97 -1.58
N ASP A 12 11.11 -12.68 -2.33
CA ASP A 12 11.71 -12.16 -3.58
C ASP A 12 10.78 -12.30 -4.79
N ASP A 13 9.89 -13.29 -4.78
CA ASP A 13 9.02 -13.58 -5.92
C ASP A 13 7.78 -12.70 -5.98
N TRP A 14 7.34 -12.09 -4.88
CA TRP A 14 6.16 -11.20 -4.82
C TRP A 14 4.86 -11.86 -5.32
N GLN A 15 4.85 -13.19 -5.42
CA GLN A 15 3.74 -13.98 -5.96
C GLN A 15 2.76 -14.45 -4.89
N MET A 16 2.99 -14.10 -3.62
CA MET A 16 2.08 -14.47 -2.53
C MET A 16 0.72 -13.79 -2.71
N PRO A 17 -0.37 -14.54 -2.94
CA PRO A 17 -1.72 -13.97 -3.00
C PRO A 17 -2.04 -13.26 -1.69
N GLY A 18 -2.55 -12.03 -1.78
CA GLY A 18 -2.85 -11.20 -0.61
C GLY A 18 -1.74 -10.23 -0.19
N HIS A 19 -0.61 -10.15 -0.90
CA HIS A 19 0.32 -9.04 -0.75
C HIS A 19 -0.25 -7.75 -1.37
N TRP A 20 -0.57 -6.79 -0.51
CA TRP A 20 -1.02 -5.46 -0.89
C TRP A 20 0.03 -4.41 -0.56
N GLU A 21 0.19 -3.45 -1.46
CA GLU A 21 0.92 -2.21 -1.20
C GLU A 21 -0.06 -1.05 -1.13
N GLY A 22 0.15 -0.15 -0.19
CA GLY A 22 -0.65 1.05 -0.04
C GLY A 22 0.19 2.30 -0.23
N ASP A 23 -0.38 3.31 -0.87
CA ASP A 23 0.23 4.63 -1.03
C ASP A 23 -0.83 5.73 -0.81
N LEU A 24 -0.38 6.98 -0.66
CA LEU A 24 -1.24 8.14 -0.45
C LEU A 24 -1.01 9.19 -1.53
N ILE A 25 -2.05 9.49 -2.31
CA ILE A 25 -2.03 10.58 -3.29
C ILE A 25 -2.65 11.83 -2.65
N LYS A 26 -1.90 12.93 -2.70
CA LYS A 26 -2.36 14.26 -2.30
C LYS A 26 -2.78 15.08 -3.51
N GLY A 27 -3.96 15.66 -3.44
CA GLY A 27 -4.43 16.61 -4.45
C GLY A 27 -3.70 17.95 -4.35
N LYS A 28 -3.94 18.81 -5.34
CA LYS A 28 -3.41 20.18 -5.40
C LYS A 28 -3.59 20.90 -4.07
N ASP A 29 -2.54 21.60 -3.64
CA ASP A 29 -2.49 22.39 -2.41
C ASP A 29 -2.90 21.58 -1.15
N ASN A 30 -2.71 20.25 -1.18
CA ASN A 30 -3.14 19.31 -0.14
C ASN A 30 -4.65 19.28 0.16
N ALA A 31 -5.49 19.87 -0.71
CA ALA A 31 -6.92 20.06 -0.50
C ALA A 31 -7.75 18.77 -0.56
N SER A 32 -7.19 17.67 -1.09
CA SER A 32 -7.81 16.36 -1.11
C SER A 32 -6.79 15.25 -0.90
N ALA A 33 -7.27 14.03 -0.62
CA ALA A 33 -6.45 12.84 -0.46
C ALA A 33 -7.20 11.59 -0.95
N VAL A 34 -6.45 10.68 -1.55
CA VAL A 34 -6.92 9.34 -1.96
C VAL A 34 -5.88 8.33 -1.51
N GLY A 35 -6.31 7.33 -0.75
CA GLY A 35 -5.50 6.15 -0.46
C GLY A 35 -5.59 5.16 -1.63
N THR A 36 -4.47 4.55 -1.97
CA THR A 36 -4.41 3.46 -2.95
C THR A 36 -4.12 2.16 -2.22
N LEU A 37 -4.69 1.06 -2.71
CA LEU A 37 -4.32 -0.29 -2.29
C LEU A 37 -4.20 -1.16 -3.54
N VAL A 38 -2.99 -1.62 -3.85
CA VAL A 38 -2.68 -2.41 -5.05
C VAL A 38 -2.25 -3.82 -4.67
N GLY A 39 -2.92 -4.82 -5.27
CA GLY A 39 -2.50 -6.21 -5.15
C GLY A 39 -1.27 -6.45 -6.01
N ARG A 40 -0.10 -6.74 -5.42
CA ARG A 40 1.19 -6.81 -6.14
C ARG A 40 1.23 -7.86 -7.24
N THR A 41 0.53 -8.98 -7.03
CA THR A 41 0.47 -10.09 -8.00
C THR A 41 -0.55 -9.84 -9.11
N SER A 42 -1.67 -9.18 -8.82
CA SER A 42 -2.79 -9.02 -9.77
C SER A 42 -2.84 -7.65 -10.45
N GLY A 43 -2.15 -6.64 -9.90
CA GLY A 43 -2.31 -5.24 -10.29
C GLY A 43 -3.69 -4.67 -9.94
N TYR A 44 -4.51 -5.39 -9.18
CA TYR A 44 -5.86 -4.95 -8.82
C TYR A 44 -5.78 -3.75 -7.87
N LEU A 45 -6.45 -2.65 -8.24
CA LEU A 45 -6.39 -1.38 -7.54
C LEU A 45 -7.71 -1.05 -6.85
N ILE A 46 -7.62 -0.66 -5.58
CA ILE A 46 -8.71 -0.06 -4.81
C ILE A 46 -8.33 1.40 -4.54
N LEU A 47 -9.27 2.31 -4.77
CA LEU A 47 -9.16 3.72 -4.43
C LEU A 47 -10.10 4.06 -3.27
N VAL A 48 -9.56 4.67 -2.23
CA VAL A 48 -10.31 5.06 -1.03
C VAL A 48 -10.27 6.57 -0.89
N LYS A 49 -11.44 7.20 -0.82
CA LYS A 49 -11.53 8.63 -0.54
C LYS A 49 -11.19 8.89 0.92
N MET A 50 -10.14 9.65 1.17
CA MET A 50 -9.69 10.01 2.51
C MET A 50 -10.24 11.39 2.88
N ARG A 51 -10.58 11.60 4.16
CA ARG A 51 -10.96 12.94 4.67
C ARG A 51 -9.73 13.84 4.82
N ASP A 52 -8.63 13.27 5.31
CA ASP A 52 -7.33 13.91 5.48
C ASP A 52 -6.19 12.89 5.27
N ALA A 53 -4.95 13.30 5.55
CA ALA A 53 -3.75 12.45 5.37
C ALA A 53 -3.34 11.71 6.67
N THR A 54 -4.30 11.43 7.57
CA THR A 54 -4.01 10.74 8.84
C THR A 54 -4.37 9.26 8.77
N ALA A 55 -3.74 8.45 9.62
CA ALA A 55 -4.06 7.03 9.75
C ALA A 55 -5.50 6.78 10.18
N THR A 56 -6.10 7.69 10.95
CA THR A 56 -7.51 7.62 11.35
C THR A 56 -8.47 7.75 10.16
N SER A 57 -8.05 8.38 9.06
CA SER A 57 -8.85 8.43 7.83
C SER A 57 -8.79 7.14 7.00
N ALA A 58 -7.87 6.21 7.32
CA ALA A 58 -7.64 4.97 6.58
C ALA A 58 -8.38 3.74 7.17
N VAL A 59 -9.32 3.96 8.10
CA VAL A 59 -10.15 2.91 8.74
C VAL A 59 -11.52 2.77 8.11
#